data_AF-A0A961IYW7-F1
#
_entry.id   AF-A0A961IYW7-F1
#
_cell.length_a   1.000
_cell.length_b   1.000
_cell.length_c   1.000
_cell.angle_alpha   90.00
_cell.angle_beta   90.00
_cell.angle_gamma   90.00
#
_symmetry.space_group_name_H-M   'P 1'
#
loop_
_entity.id
_entity.type
_entity.pdbx_description
1 polymer ?
#
loop_
_entity_poly.entity_id
_entity_poly.type
_entity_poly.pdbx_seq_one_letter_code
_entity_poly.pdbx_strand_id
1 'polypeptide(L)'
;QLTAIKTWALAHILVNGDIPSFILFGGLLAWAVVEVILINKQTEDTRPTGPFETRKEVIAVVASLVLFGAIAWVHYLFGYPAFG
;
A
#
# COMPACT_ATOMS: atom_id res chain seq x y z
N GLN A 1 2.18 3.45 4.03
CA GLN A 1 0.76 3.50 4.41
C GLN A 1 0.10 4.83 4.01
N LEU A 2 0.63 5.99 4.46
CA LEU A 2 0.08 7.31 4.11
C LEU A 2 0.10 7.65 2.60
N THR A 3 1.11 7.18 1.86
CA THR A 3 1.17 7.31 0.40
C THR A 3 0.01 6.62 -0.31
N ALA A 4 -0.42 5.44 0.17
CA ALA A 4 -1.56 4.74 -0.39
C ALA A 4 -2.86 5.53 -0.19
N ILE A 5 -3.07 6.12 1.00
CA ILE A 5 -4.24 6.97 1.30
C ILE A 5 -4.25 8.23 0.43
N LYS A 6 -3.10 8.88 0.21
CA LYS A 6 -2.99 10.05 -0.69
C LYS A 6 -3.37 9.70 -2.12
N THR A 7 -2.80 8.62 -2.67
CA THR A 7 -3.10 8.17 -4.05
C THR A 7 -4.57 7.77 -4.21
N TRP A 8 -5.12 7.05 -3.24
CA TRP A 8 -6.53 6.62 -3.25
C TRP A 8 -7.49 7.81 -3.16
N ALA A 9 -7.26 8.75 -2.24
CA ALA A 9 -8.12 9.93 -2.09
C ALA A 9 -8.08 10.82 -3.33
N LEU A 10 -6.91 11.01 -3.96
CA LEU A 10 -6.80 11.72 -5.23
C LEU A 10 -7.62 11.06 -6.34
N ALA A 11 -7.54 9.73 -6.45
CA ALA A 11 -8.31 9.00 -7.46
C ALA A 11 -9.82 9.18 -7.26
N HIS A 12 -10.30 9.18 -6.01
CA HIS A 12 -11.73 9.39 -5.72
C HIS A 12 -12.19 10.80 -6.04
N ILE A 13 -11.41 11.83 -5.73
CA ILE A 13 -11.74 13.23 -6.10
C ILE A 13 -11.74 13.40 -7.63
N LEU A 14 -10.83 12.72 -8.34
CA LEU A 14 -10.74 12.82 -9.79
C LEU A 14 -11.94 12.16 -10.51
N VAL A 15 -12.46 11.05 -9.95
CA VAL A 15 -13.58 10.30 -10.54
C VAL A 15 -14.94 10.82 -10.05
N ASN A 16 -15.02 11.29 -8.81
CA ASN A 16 -16.26 11.79 -8.20
C ASN A 16 -16.23 13.32 -8.08
N GLY A 17 -17.00 14.01 -8.93
CA GLY A 17 -17.07 15.47 -8.99
C GLY A 17 -18.10 16.11 -8.06
N ASP A 18 -18.56 15.43 -7.01
CA ASP A 18 -19.59 15.91 -6.09
C ASP A 18 -19.03 16.50 -4.78
N ILE A 19 -19.77 17.44 -4.19
CA ILE A 19 -19.36 18.16 -2.96
C ILE A 19 -19.09 17.20 -1.78
N PRO A 20 -19.93 16.18 -1.49
CA PRO A 20 -19.65 15.22 -0.43
C PRO A 20 -18.29 14.51 -0.59
N SER A 21 -17.97 14.04 -1.80
CA SER A 21 -16.67 13.42 -2.09
C SER A 21 -15.50 14.39 -1.84
N PHE A 22 -15.61 15.64 -2.29
CA PHE A 22 -14.58 16.65 -2.04
C PHE A 22 -14.31 16.86 -0.55
N ILE A 23 -15.36 16.93 0.28
CA ILE A 23 -15.20 17.11 1.73
C ILE A 23 -14.56 15.87 2.35
N LEU A 24 -15.06 14.67 2.03
CA LEU A 24 -14.62 13.43 2.66
C LEU A 24 -13.19 13.06 2.24
N PHE A 25 -12.93 12.97 0.93
CA PHE A 25 -11.61 12.58 0.43
C PHE A 25 -10.60 13.72 0.53
N GLY A 26 -11.03 14.97 0.36
CA GLY A 26 -10.16 16.14 0.55
C GLY A 26 -9.71 16.29 2.01
N GLY A 27 -10.62 16.06 2.97
CA GLY A 27 -10.30 16.05 4.40
C GLY A 27 -9.28 14.96 4.76
N LEU A 28 -9.50 13.73 4.28
CA LEU A 28 -8.56 12.62 4.47
C LEU A 28 -7.20 12.89 3.83
N LEU A 29 -7.17 13.51 2.65
CA LEU A 29 -5.95 13.86 1.95
C LEU A 29 -5.16 14.94 2.70
N ALA A 30 -5.84 15.98 3.17
CA ALA A 30 -5.23 17.04 3.98
C ALA A 30 -4.64 16.46 5.28
N TRP A 31 -5.41 15.63 5.98
CA TRP A 31 -4.95 14.94 7.19
C TRP A 31 -3.72 14.07 6.92
N ALA A 32 -3.73 13.26 5.85
CA ALA A 32 -2.59 12.40 5.50
C ALA A 32 -1.32 13.20 5.15
N VAL A 33 -1.45 14.42 4.63
CA VAL A 33 -0.31 15.32 4.41
C VAL A 33 0.23 15.84 5.73
N VAL A 34 -0.64 16.30 6.63
CA VAL A 34 -0.25 16.79 7.96
C VAL A 34 0.45 15.71 8.77
N GLU A 35 -0.08 14.49 8.80
CA GLU A 35 0.55 13.35 9.48
C GLU A 35 1.98 13.10 8.99
N VAL A 36 2.22 13.11 7.68
CA VAL A 36 3.58 12.93 7.14
C VAL A 36 4.52 14.03 7.65
N ILE A 37 4.05 15.28 7.70
CA ILE A 37 4.87 16.40 8.20
C ILE A 37 5.17 16.24 9.70
N LEU A 38 4.16 15.87 10.50
CA LEU A 38 4.29 15.68 11.94
C LEU A 38 5.22 14.50 12.26
N ILE A 39 5.03 13.36 11.60
CA ILE A 39 5.87 12.17 11.75
C ILE A 39 7.32 12.49 11.38
N ASN A 40 7.55 13.15 10.25
CA ASN A 40 8.90 13.54 9.82
C ASN A 40 9.56 14.55 10.77
N LYS A 41 8.77 15.38 11.46
CA LYS A 41 9.28 16.30 12.50
C LYS A 41 9.61 15.58 13.81
N GLN A 42 8.84 14.56 14.17
CA GLN A 42 8.99 13.82 15.43
C GLN A 42 10.05 12.72 15.33
N THR A 43 10.31 12.23 14.12
CA THR A 43 11.27 11.16 13.86
C THR A 43 12.55 11.79 13.32
N GLU A 44 13.65 11.74 14.08
CA GLU A 44 14.97 11.95 13.48
C GLU A 44 15.19 10.86 12.43
N ASP A 45 15.64 11.25 11.22
CA ASP A 45 15.92 10.36 10.09
C ASP A 45 17.11 9.43 10.39
N THR A 46 16.91 8.53 11.34
CA THR A 46 17.79 7.40 11.61
C THR A 46 17.47 6.33 10.60
N ARG A 47 17.79 6.59 9.33
CA ARG A 47 17.76 5.52 8.32
C ARG A 47 18.63 4.40 8.87
N PRO A 48 18.12 3.15 8.95
CA PRO A 48 18.99 2.04 9.22
C PRO A 48 20.00 1.97 8.08
N THR A 49 21.20 2.47 8.33
CA THR A 49 22.36 2.39 7.42
C THR A 49 23.11 1.06 7.59
N GLY A 50 22.48 0.09 8.25
CA GLY A 50 23.00 -1.27 8.37
C GLY A 50 22.96 -2.01 7.03
N PRO A 51 23.76 -3.07 6.88
CA PRO A 51 23.70 -3.92 5.70
C PRO A 51 22.29 -4.51 5.56
N PHE A 52 21.59 -4.17 4.47
CA PHE A 52 20.33 -4.81 4.11
C PHE A 52 20.64 -6.27 3.75
N GLU A 53 20.16 -7.20 4.58
CA GLU A 53 20.47 -8.61 4.41
C GLU A 53 19.73 -9.18 3.19
N THR A 54 20.42 -9.27 2.06
CA THR A 54 19.90 -9.78 0.78
C THR A 54 19.22 -11.14 0.91
N ARG A 55 19.68 -11.98 1.85
CA ARG A 55 19.06 -13.28 2.16
C ARG A 55 17.59 -13.13 2.56
N LYS A 56 17.24 -12.13 3.38
CA LYS A 56 15.85 -11.89 3.81
C LYS A 56 14.98 -11.43 2.65
N GLU A 57 15.52 -10.61 1.75
CA GLU A 57 14.80 -10.19 0.55
C GLU A 57 14.54 -11.37 -0.40
N VAL A 58 15.55 -12.21 -0.64
CA VAL A 58 15.40 -13.43 -1.46
C VAL A 58 14.37 -14.37 -0.86
N ILE A 59 14.42 -14.60 0.46
CA ILE A 59 13.42 -15.42 1.15
C ILE A 59 12.02 -14.81 1.00
N ALA A 60 11.87 -13.49 1.17
CA ALA A 60 10.59 -12.83 1.04
C ALA A 60 10.01 -12.98 -0.37
N VAL A 61 10.84 -12.80 -1.41
CA VAL A 61 10.43 -13.00 -2.81
C VAL A 61 10.02 -14.45 -3.07
N VAL A 62 10.85 -15.42 -2.68
CA VAL A 62 10.56 -16.85 -2.87
C VAL A 62 9.29 -17.26 -2.10
N ALA A 63 9.16 -16.85 -0.84
CA ALA A 63 7.99 -17.14 -0.04
C ALA A 63 6.72 -16.55 -0.66
N SER A 64 6.79 -15.31 -1.17
CA SER A 64 5.68 -14.66 -1.84
C SER A 64 5.23 -15.41 -3.09
N LEU A 65 6.18 -15.84 -3.94
CA LEU A 65 5.88 -16.63 -5.15
C LEU A 65 5.27 -17.99 -4.82
N VAL A 66 5.80 -18.68 -3.82
CA VAL A 66 5.28 -19.98 -3.38
C VAL A 66 3.87 -19.84 -2.83
N LEU A 67 3.63 -18.86 -1.96
CA LEU A 67 2.32 -18.64 -1.35
C LEU A 67 1.29 -18.24 -2.40
N PHE A 68 1.65 -17.32 -3.31
CA PHE A 68 0.81 -16.90 -4.42
C PHE A 68 0.46 -18.06 -5.35
N GLY A 69 1.46 -18.87 -5.72
CA GLY A 69 1.26 -20.07 -6.54
C GLY A 69 0.36 -21.11 -5.87
N ALA A 70 0.54 -21.33 -4.56
CA ALA A 70 -0.32 -22.23 -3.79
C ALA A 70 -1.77 -21.75 -3.73
N ILE A 71 -1.99 -20.45 -3.50
CA ILE A 71 -3.33 -19.85 -3.50
C ILE A 71 -3.97 -20.00 -4.89
N ALA A 72 -3.24 -19.65 -5.95
CA ALA A 72 -3.72 -19.81 -7.33
C ALA A 72 -4.08 -21.28 -7.62
N TRP A 73 -3.22 -22.22 -7.24
CA TRP A 73 -3.46 -23.66 -7.40
C TRP A 73 -4.75 -24.10 -6.70
N VAL A 74 -4.97 -23.66 -5.46
CA VAL A 74 -6.20 -23.94 -4.70
C VAL A 74 -7.44 -23.41 -5.43
N HIS A 75 -7.36 -22.21 -6.01
CA HIS A 75 -8.46 -21.63 -6.78
C HIS A 75 -8.79 -22.47 -8.02
N TYR A 76 -7.77 -22.94 -8.75
CA TYR A 76 -7.96 -23.89 -9.86
C TYR A 76 -8.54 -25.23 -9.41
N LEU A 77 -8.12 -25.77 -8.27
CA LEU A 77 -8.69 -27.01 -7.70
C LEU A 77 -10.19 -26.88 -7.39
N PHE A 78 -10.62 -25.72 -6.86
CA PHE A 78 -12.02 -25.43 -6.58
C PHE A 78 -12.83 -24.99 -7.82
N GLY A 79 -12.22 -24.96 -9.00
CA GLY A 79 -12.89 -24.61 -10.25
C GLY A 79 -13.09 -23.10 -10.46
N TYR A 80 -12.47 -22.25 -9.64
CA TYR A 80 -12.47 -20.80 -9.82
C TYR A 80 -11.12 -20.38 -10.41
N PRO A 81 -10.96 -20.24 -11.73
CA PRO A 81 -9.67 -19.87 -12.31
C PRO A 81 -9.23 -18.49 -11.79
N ALA A 82 -8.08 -18.45 -11.11
CA ALA A 82 -7.54 -17.21 -10.55
C ALA A 82 -7.09 -16.21 -11.64
N PHE A 83 -6.82 -16.71 -12.85
CA PHE A 83 -6.45 -15.93 -14.02
C PHE A 83 -7.23 -16.45 -15.23
N GLY A 84 -7.76 -15.53 -16.03
CA GLY A 84 -8.60 -15.81 -17.20
C GLY A 84 -9.06 -14.51 -17.84
#